data_AF-A0A3S0AZX5-F1
#
_entry.id   AF-A0A3S0AZX5-F1
#
_cell.length_a   1.000
_cell.length_b   1.000
_cell.length_c   1.000
_cell.angle_alpha   90.00
_cell.angle_beta   90.00
_cell.angle_gamma   90.00
#
_symmetry.space_group_name_H-M   'P 1'
#
loop_
_entity.id
_entity.type
_entity.pdbx_description
1 polymer ?
#
loop_
_entity_poly.entity_id
_entity_poly.type
_entity_poly.pdbx_seq_one_letter_code
_entity_poly.pdbx_strand_id
1 'polypeptide(L)'
;MNKKPDKLYILKCGNRYKIGITSDITQRVLSLQVGNADVITVEYIEERYNPIKAEKWLHKQFASKKVKGEWFENITLNEIRSRLLMFHDQEPNPNEE
;
A
#
# COMPACT_ATOMS: atom_id res chain seq x y z
N MET A 1 -12.44 18.17 -7.18
CA MET A 1 -12.67 16.77 -7.60
C MET A 1 -11.69 15.88 -6.85
N ASN A 2 -12.14 15.09 -5.88
CA ASN A 2 -11.26 14.13 -5.20
C ASN A 2 -10.96 12.97 -6.16
N LYS A 3 -9.73 12.95 -6.70
CA LYS A 3 -9.25 11.85 -7.54
C LYS A 3 -9.23 10.59 -6.68
N LYS A 4 -9.99 9.56 -7.07
CA LYS A 4 -9.95 8.27 -6.38
C LYS A 4 -8.52 7.73 -6.41
N PRO A 5 -8.02 7.15 -5.31
CA PRO A 5 -6.72 6.49 -5.33
C PRO A 5 -6.79 5.32 -6.32
N ASP A 6 -5.83 5.27 -7.23
CA ASP A 6 -5.65 4.27 -8.27
C ASP A 6 -4.36 3.46 -8.06
N LYS A 7 -3.52 3.85 -7.09
CA LYS A 7 -2.23 3.20 -6.83
C LYS A 7 -2.16 2.66 -5.41
N LEU A 8 -1.56 1.49 -5.26
CA LEU A 8 -1.12 0.92 -4.00
C LEU A 8 0.41 1.04 -3.94
N TYR A 9 0.93 1.53 -2.82
CA TYR A 9 2.35 1.72 -2.61
C TYR A 9 2.83 1.06 -1.32
N ILE A 10 4.11 0.75 -1.30
CA ILE A 10 4.84 0.27 -0.13
C ILE A 10 6.00 1.22 0.11
N LEU A 11 5.98 1.89 1.26
CA LEU A 11 7.10 2.70 1.72
C LEU A 11 7.92 1.91 2.74
N LYS A 12 9.19 2.26 2.84
CA LYS A 12 10.10 1.76 3.86
C LYS A 12 10.71 2.91 4.64
N CYS A 13 10.77 2.73 5.95
CA CYS A 13 11.38 3.65 6.89
C CYS A 13 12.12 2.81 7.93
N GLY A 14 13.45 2.74 7.83
CA GLY A 14 14.26 1.79 8.59
C GLY A 14 13.81 0.35 8.36
N ASN A 15 13.41 -0.34 9.44
CA ASN A 15 12.93 -1.73 9.42
C ASN A 15 11.40 -1.87 9.29
N ARG A 16 10.70 -0.76 9.04
CA ARG A 16 9.24 -0.72 8.97
C ARG A 16 8.79 -0.53 7.54
N TYR A 17 7.68 -1.16 7.21
CA TYR A 17 6.99 -0.97 5.94
C TYR A 17 5.63 -0.31 6.17
N LYS A 18 5.27 0.62 5.29
CA LYS A 18 3.95 1.24 5.23
C LYS A 18 3.24 0.77 3.98
N ILE A 19 2.05 0.24 4.12
CA ILE A 19 1.18 -0.14 3.00
C ILE A 19 0.08 0.89 2.92
N GLY A 20 -0.04 1.60 1.79
CA GLY A 20 -1.07 2.61 1.62
C GLY A 20 -1.47 2.79 0.17
N ILE A 21 -2.51 3.59 -0.04
CA ILE A 21 -3.00 3.94 -1.38
C ILE A 21 -2.89 5.44 -1.64
N THR A 22 -2.68 5.81 -2.90
CA THR A 22 -2.61 7.20 -3.32
C THR A 22 -2.98 7.34 -4.79
N SER A 23 -3.32 8.56 -5.20
CA SER A 23 -3.34 8.95 -6.61
C SER A 23 -2.06 9.67 -7.06
N ASP A 24 -1.29 10.20 -6.10
CA ASP A 24 -0.01 10.89 -6.31
C ASP A 24 1.00 10.43 -5.25
N ILE A 25 1.97 9.61 -5.66
CA ILE A 25 2.98 9.07 -4.73
C ILE A 25 4.00 10.11 -4.32
N THR A 26 4.37 11.01 -5.23
CA THR A 26 5.39 12.03 -5.00
C THR A 26 4.94 12.99 -3.91
N GLN A 27 3.73 13.55 -4.04
CA GLN A 27 3.14 14.42 -3.02
C GLN A 27 2.97 13.70 -1.68
N ARG A 28 2.56 12.43 -1.72
CA ARG A 28 2.35 11.62 -0.51
C ARG A 28 3.65 11.37 0.25
N VAL A 29 4.73 11.01 -0.45
CA VAL A 29 6.05 10.78 0.16
C VAL A 29 6.63 12.08 0.71
N LEU A 30 6.57 13.18 -0.06
CA LEU A 30 7.03 14.49 0.42
C LEU A 30 6.32 14.92 1.70
N SER A 31 4.98 14.80 1.72
CA SER A 31 4.19 15.13 2.91
C SER A 31 4.56 14.26 4.12
N LEU A 32 4.85 12.98 3.92
CA LEU A 32 5.26 12.08 5.00
C LEU A 32 6.69 12.35 5.47
N GLN A 33 7.59 12.74 4.57
CA GLN A 33 8.99 13.04 4.87
C GLN A 33 9.12 14.33 5.71
N VAL A 34 8.31 15.35 5.46
CA VAL A 34 8.35 16.61 6.24
C VAL A 34 8.14 16.37 7.74
N GLY A 35 7.28 15.41 8.10
CA GLY A 35 7.00 15.05 9.49
C GLY A 35 7.84 13.91 10.04
N ASN A 36 8.79 13.37 9.27
CA ASN A 36 9.58 12.19 9.65
C ASN A 36 11.07 12.48 9.48
N ALA A 37 11.83 12.38 10.58
CA ALA A 37 13.26 12.61 10.56
C ALA A 37 14.02 11.51 9.79
N ASP A 38 13.44 10.30 9.72
CA ASP A 38 13.99 9.18 8.99
C ASP A 38 13.68 9.25 7.50
N VAL A 39 14.60 8.74 6.67
CA VAL A 39 14.44 8.69 5.22
C VAL A 39 13.36 7.67 4.85
N ILE A 40 12.34 8.15 4.14
CA ILE A 40 11.26 7.32 3.59
C ILE A 40 11.57 7.01 2.12
N THR A 41 11.62 5.73 1.79
CA THR A 41 11.85 5.24 0.42
C THR A 41 10.63 4.53 -0.12
N VAL A 42 10.35 4.69 -1.42
CA VAL A 42 9.31 3.93 -2.11
C VAL A 42 9.94 2.63 -2.59
N GLU A 43 9.61 1.51 -1.95
CA GLU A 43 10.14 0.20 -2.36
C GLU A 43 9.30 -0.43 -3.48
N TYR A 44 8.02 -0.06 -3.55
CA TYR A 44 7.11 -0.62 -4.54
C TYR A 44 5.87 0.26 -4.75
N ILE A 45 5.37 0.26 -5.97
CA ILE A 45 4.11 0.89 -6.35
C ILE A 45 3.49 0.14 -7.52
N GLU A 46 2.18 -0.02 -7.50
CA GLU A 46 1.43 -0.57 -8.61
C GLU A 46 0.06 0.11 -8.77
N GLU A 47 -0.43 0.17 -10.00
CA GLU A 47 -1.77 0.64 -10.32
C GLU A 47 -2.77 -0.50 -10.14
N ARG A 48 -3.91 -0.22 -9.52
CA ARG A 48 -5.00 -1.18 -9.34
C ARG A 48 -6.35 -0.53 -9.58
N TYR A 49 -7.29 -1.35 -10.04
CA TYR A 49 -8.69 -0.96 -10.16
C TYR A 49 -9.34 -0.71 -8.78
N ASN A 50 -9.10 -1.62 -7.82
CA ASN A 50 -9.64 -1.55 -6.46
C ASN A 50 -8.53 -1.50 -5.38
N PRO A 51 -7.71 -0.44 -5.32
CA PRO A 51 -6.59 -0.37 -4.37
C PRO A 51 -7.09 -0.33 -2.91
N ILE A 52 -8.28 0.24 -2.66
CA ILE A 52 -8.91 0.30 -1.32
C ILE A 52 -9.18 -1.11 -0.77
N LYS A 53 -9.72 -2.02 -1.60
CA LYS A 53 -9.98 -3.41 -1.18
C LYS A 53 -8.66 -4.14 -0.91
N ALA A 54 -7.68 -3.98 -1.81
CA ALA A 54 -6.36 -4.61 -1.69
C ALA A 54 -5.62 -4.16 -0.42
N GLU A 55 -5.60 -2.85 -0.13
CA GLU A 55 -5.01 -2.29 1.09
C GLU A 55 -5.66 -2.87 2.35
N LYS A 56 -7.00 -2.81 2.42
CA LYS A 56 -7.74 -3.33 3.57
C LYS A 56 -7.48 -4.82 3.78
N TRP A 57 -7.40 -5.60 2.71
CA TRP A 57 -7.09 -7.02 2.77
C TRP A 57 -5.66 -7.25 3.28
N LEU A 58 -4.66 -6.55 2.72
CA LEU A 58 -3.26 -6.65 3.19
C LEU A 58 -3.13 -6.25 4.66
N HIS A 59 -3.79 -5.17 5.08
CA HIS A 59 -3.80 -4.73 6.48
C HIS A 59 -4.41 -5.80 7.41
N LYS A 60 -5.42 -6.54 6.94
CA LYS A 60 -5.99 -7.69 7.66
C LYS A 60 -5.01 -8.87 7.73
N GLN A 61 -4.32 -9.18 6.63
CA GLN A 61 -3.32 -10.26 6.59
C GLN A 61 -2.14 -10.00 7.53
N PHE A 62 -1.71 -8.75 7.64
CA PHE A 62 -0.59 -8.33 8.49
C PHE A 62 -1.02 -7.69 9.81
N ALA A 63 -2.27 -7.86 10.23
CA ALA A 63 -2.82 -7.23 11.43
C ALA A 63 -2.03 -7.60 12.71
N SER A 64 -1.51 -8.83 12.79
CA SER A 64 -0.66 -9.29 13.90
C SER A 64 0.72 -8.65 13.94
N LYS A 65 1.19 -8.11 12.81
CA LYS A 65 2.50 -7.46 12.64
C LYS A 65 2.38 -5.93 12.58
N LYS A 66 1.19 -5.41 12.87
CA LYS A 66 0.86 -3.99 12.82
C LYS A 66 1.43 -3.27 14.04
N VAL A 67 2.18 -2.21 13.79
CA VAL A 67 2.81 -1.40 14.84
C VAL A 67 1.91 -0.25 15.23
N LYS A 68 1.62 0.63 14.25
CA LYS A 68 0.79 1.82 14.45
C LYS A 68 0.26 2.33 13.13
N GLY A 69 -1.05 2.61 13.06
CA GLY A 69 -1.67 3.21 11.88
C GLY A 69 -1.61 2.29 10.66
N GLU A 70 -0.72 2.58 9.72
CA GLU A 70 -0.52 1.81 8.48
C GLU A 70 0.90 1.22 8.40
N TRP A 71 1.65 1.24 9.52
CA TRP A 71 3.02 0.76 9.62
C TRP A 71 3.08 -0.64 10.22
N PHE A 72 3.93 -1.47 9.63
CA PHE A 72 4.14 -2.87 9.97
C PHE A 72 5.64 -3.15 10.18
N GLU A 73 5.94 -4.04 11.12
CA GLU A 73 7.29 -4.53 11.42
C GLU A 73 7.37 -6.04 11.17
N ASN A 74 8.59 -6.58 11.04
CA ASN A 74 8.80 -8.02 10.86
C ASN A 74 8.06 -8.60 9.62
N ILE A 75 7.98 -7.79 8.56
CA ILE A 75 7.53 -8.21 7.23
C ILE A 75 8.59 -7.84 6.20
N THR A 76 8.61 -8.59 5.11
CA THR A 76 9.47 -8.31 3.95
C THR A 76 8.64 -7.83 2.78
N LEU A 77 9.27 -7.06 1.87
CA LEU A 77 8.63 -6.66 0.61
C LEU A 77 8.08 -7.87 -0.16
N ASN A 78 8.82 -8.99 -0.17
CA ASN A 78 8.42 -10.19 -0.89
C ASN A 78 7.17 -10.86 -0.30
N GLU A 79 6.99 -10.84 1.02
CA GLU A 79 5.75 -11.31 1.65
C GLU A 79 4.56 -10.44 1.23
N ILE A 80 4.72 -9.11 1.24
CA ILE A 80 3.64 -8.19 0.86
C ILE A 80 3.26 -8.43 -0.61
N ARG A 81 4.26 -8.52 -1.50
CA ARG A 81 4.04 -8.78 -2.93
C ARG A 81 3.39 -10.14 -3.17
N SER A 82 3.88 -11.19 -2.51
CA SER A 82 3.27 -12.53 -2.62
C SER A 82 1.79 -12.51 -2.21
N ARG A 83 1.46 -11.87 -1.08
CA ARG A 83 0.07 -11.72 -0.62
C ARG A 83 -0.76 -10.92 -1.63
N LEU A 84 -0.20 -9.84 -2.15
CA LEU A 84 -0.85 -8.97 -3.12
C LEU A 84 -1.09 -9.65 -4.48
N LEU A 85 -0.21 -10.57 -4.87
CA LEU A 85 -0.41 -11.45 -6.04
C LEU A 85 -1.50 -12.50 -5.80
N MET A 86 -1.59 -13.06 -4.59
CA MET A 86 -2.67 -13.96 -4.20
C MET A 86 -4.03 -13.26 -4.06
N PHE A 87 -4.06 -11.93 -3.99
CA PHE A 87 -5.28 -11.15 -3.92
C PHE A 87 -5.93 -11.06 -5.32
N HIS A 88 -6.75 -12.06 -5.63
CA HIS A 88 -7.59 -12.13 -6.82
C HIS A 88 -8.87 -11.32 -6.63
N ASP A 89 -8.79 -9.98 -6.69
CA ASP A 89 -9.97 -9.13 -6.95
C ASP A 89 -9.94 -8.73 -8.43
N GLN A 90 -9.86 -9.74 -9.30
CA GLN A 90 -10.29 -9.61 -10.68
C GLN A 90 -11.76 -10.02 -10.71
N GLU A 91 -12.65 -9.19 -10.16
CA GLU A 91 -14.03 -9.26 -10.61
C GLU A 91 -14.02 -8.74 -12.06
N PRO A 92 -14.38 -9.55 -13.07
CA PRO A 92 -14.61 -9.02 -14.40
C PRO A 92 -15.73 -7.97 -14.30
N ASN A 93 -15.58 -6.91 -15.09
CA ASN A 93 -16.57 -5.85 -15.19
C ASN A 93 -17.91 -6.50 -15.61
N PRO A 94 -18.99 -6.46 -14.81
CA PRO A 94 -20.26 -7.13 -15.15
C PRO A 94 -21.02 -6.45 -16.31
N ASN A 95 -20.36 -5.55 -17.07
CA ASN A 95 -20.89 -4.84 -18.23
C ASN A 95 -20.15 -5.18 -19.53
N GLU A 96 -19.34 -6.24 -19.55
CA GLU A 96 -18.92 -6.89 -20.80
C GLU A 96 -19.86 -8.07 -21.07
N GLU A 97 -21.08 -7.78 -21.53
CA GLU A 97 -21.93 -8.52 -22.49
C GLU A 97 -23.24 -7.76 -22.75
#